data_AF-A0AAD8H9T6-F1
#
_entry.id   AF-A0AAD8H9T6-F1
#
_cell.length_a   1.000
_cell.length_b   1.000
_cell.length_c   1.000
_cell.angle_alpha   90.00
_cell.angle_beta   90.00
_cell.angle_gamma   90.00
#
_symmetry.space_group_name_H-M   'P 1'
#
loop_
_entity.id
_entity.type
_entity.pdbx_description
1 polymer ?
#
loop_
_entity_poly.entity_id
_entity_poly.type
_entity_poly.pdbx_seq_one_letter_code
_entity_poly.pdbx_strand_id
1 'polypeptide(L)'
;MCTGYTLLKALSDPSDAVVLLVLEVHAVIAREPKHFRQLVVFLVHNFIIDNSLLEKRGALIIRRLCVLLDAERVYREVSTILEGESDLDFASIMVQVAKLYKLS
;
A
#
# COMPACT_ATOMS: atom_id res chain seq x y z
N MET A 1 -4.90 14.78 13.97
CA MET A 1 -4.02 14.96 12.79
C MET A 1 -2.65 14.27 12.93
N CYS A 2 -2.40 13.39 13.90
CA CYS A 2 -1.04 12.84 14.16
C CYS A 2 -0.79 11.40 13.67
N THR A 3 -1.77 10.68 13.12
CA THR A 3 -1.62 9.26 12.79
C THR A 3 -0.86 8.99 11.49
N GLY A 4 -0.92 9.89 10.50
CA GLY A 4 -0.26 9.70 9.20
C GLY A 4 1.27 9.77 9.25
N TYR A 5 1.85 10.63 10.08
CA TYR A 5 3.30 10.85 10.15
C TYR A 5 4.05 9.65 10.77
N THR A 6 3.41 8.94 11.70
CA THR A 6 3.99 7.75 12.36
C THR A 6 3.99 6.53 11.45
N LEU A 7 2.94 6.34 10.66
CA LEU A 7 2.82 5.21 9.74
C LEU A 7 3.86 5.31 8.61
N LEU A 8 3.98 6.47 7.96
CA LEU A 8 4.96 6.66 6.89
C LEU A 8 6.40 6.39 7.37
N LYS A 9 6.77 6.93 8.53
CA LYS A 9 8.11 6.72 9.10
C LYS A 9 8.38 5.24 9.40
N ALA A 10 7.37 4.50 9.85
CA ALA A 10 7.50 3.08 10.12
C ALA A 10 7.55 2.23 8.83
N LEU A 11 6.88 2.65 7.75
CA LEU A 11 6.94 1.97 6.45
C LEU A 11 8.28 2.19 5.75
N SER A 12 8.94 3.32 6.01
CA SER A 12 10.30 3.62 5.54
C SER A 12 11.41 3.09 6.45
N ASP A 13 11.07 2.37 7.53
CA ASP A 13 12.06 1.83 8.47
C ASP A 13 12.99 0.81 7.77
N PRO A 14 14.31 0.79 8.08
CA PRO A 14 15.24 -0.18 7.49
C PRO A 14 14.94 -1.64 7.86
N SER A 15 14.21 -1.91 8.95
CA SER A 15 13.86 -3.26 9.38
C SER A 15 12.52 -3.72 8.79
N ASP A 16 12.55 -4.78 7.98
CA ASP A 16 11.34 -5.43 7.44
C ASP A 16 10.37 -5.85 8.56
N ALA A 17 10.89 -6.28 9.71
CA ALA A 17 10.08 -6.68 10.85
C ALA A 17 9.23 -5.51 11.39
N VAL A 18 9.78 -4.29 11.41
CA VAL A 18 9.04 -3.10 11.87
C VAL A 18 7.94 -2.75 10.87
N VAL A 19 8.26 -2.78 9.58
CA VAL A 19 7.29 -2.54 8.49
C VAL A 19 6.14 -3.54 8.56
N LEU A 20 6.45 -4.84 8.68
CA LEU A 20 5.47 -5.92 8.75
C LEU A 20 4.58 -5.83 9.99
N LEU A 21 5.17 -5.58 11.16
CA LEU A 21 4.42 -5.45 12.42
C LEU A 21 3.42 -4.28 12.36
N VAL A 22 3.83 -3.15 11.81
CA VAL A 22 2.95 -1.99 11.65
C VAL A 22 1.81 -2.28 10.66
N LEU A 23 2.11 -2.96 9.55
CA LEU A 23 1.08 -3.39 8.60
C LEU A 23 0.07 -4.36 9.23
N GLU A 24 0.51 -5.28 10.08
CA GLU A 24 -0.39 -6.20 10.79
C GLU A 24 -1.38 -5.47 11.70
N VAL A 25 -0.89 -4.54 12.52
CA VAL A 25 -1.75 -3.75 13.42
C VAL A 25 -2.77 -2.95 12.60
N HIS A 26 -2.33 -2.29 11.53
CA HIS A 26 -3.22 -1.49 10.68
C HIS A 26 -4.20 -2.36 9.89
N ALA A 27 -3.79 -3.57 9.48
CA ALA A 27 -4.67 -4.51 8.79
C ALA A 27 -5.83 -4.99 9.66
N VAL A 28 -5.62 -5.19 10.97
CA VAL A 28 -6.72 -5.55 11.88
C VAL A 28 -7.80 -4.45 11.87
N ILE A 29 -7.39 -3.19 11.92
CA ILE A 29 -8.30 -2.03 11.89
C ILE A 29 -8.96 -1.91 10.50
N ALA A 30 -8.19 -2.13 9.44
CA ALA A 30 -8.63 -2.11 8.05
C ALA A 30 -9.53 -3.30 7.65
N ARG A 31 -9.92 -4.18 8.58
CA ARG A 31 -11.02 -5.12 8.32
C ARG A 31 -12.33 -4.38 8.09
N GLU A 32 -12.53 -3.24 8.77
CA GLU A 32 -13.68 -2.39 8.53
C GLU A 32 -13.56 -1.65 7.17
N PRO A 33 -14.61 -1.64 6.33
CA PRO A 33 -14.55 -1.06 4.98
C PRO A 33 -14.09 0.40 4.90
N LYS A 34 -14.47 1.24 5.87
CA LYS A 34 -14.08 2.65 5.89
C LYS A 34 -12.58 2.82 6.15
N HIS A 35 -12.06 2.10 7.15
CA HIS A 35 -10.65 2.12 7.51
C HIS A 35 -9.77 1.46 6.44
N PHE A 36 -10.29 0.43 5.76
CA PHE A 36 -9.64 -0.19 4.61
C PHE A 36 -9.32 0.83 3.52
N ARG A 37 -10.35 1.54 3.04
CA ARG A 37 -10.18 2.52 1.98
C ARG A 37 -9.21 3.63 2.39
N GLN A 38 -9.30 4.12 3.63
CA GLN A 38 -8.38 5.13 4.15
C GLN A 38 -6.92 4.64 4.14
N LEU A 39 -6.67 3.39 4.55
CA LEU A 39 -5.34 2.80 4.54
C LEU A 39 -4.78 2.69 3.12
N VAL A 40 -5.58 2.19 2.16
CA VAL A 40 -5.14 2.01 0.77
C VAL A 40 -4.89 3.38 0.11
N VAL A 41 -5.80 4.34 0.27
CA VAL A 41 -5.62 5.72 -0.25
C VAL A 41 -4.36 6.36 0.32
N PHE A 42 -4.13 6.22 1.64
CA PHE A 42 -2.93 6.73 2.28
C PHE A 42 -1.67 6.10 1.67
N LEU A 43 -1.63 4.79 1.53
CA LEU A 43 -0.47 4.09 0.98
C LEU A 43 -0.16 4.51 -0.46
N VAL A 44 -1.18 4.52 -1.33
CA VAL A 44 -1.03 4.92 -2.72
C VAL A 44 -0.53 6.36 -2.83
N HIS A 45 -1.11 7.30 -2.07
CA HIS A 45 -0.62 8.68 -2.03
C HIS A 45 0.85 8.79 -1.60
N ASN A 46 1.27 8.01 -0.59
CA ASN A 46 2.66 8.05 -0.15
C ASN A 46 3.62 7.46 -1.19
N PHE A 47 3.19 6.46 -1.96
CA PHE A 47 3.98 5.97 -3.09
C PHE A 47 4.11 7.00 -4.21
N ILE A 48 3.08 7.83 -4.46
CA ILE A 48 3.15 8.95 -5.41
C ILE A 48 4.14 10.01 -4.92
N ILE A 49 4.01 10.41 -3.65
CA ILE A 49 4.83 11.48 -3.05
C ILE A 49 6.30 11.04 -2.93
N ASP A 50 6.55 9.79 -2.58
CA ASP A 50 7.87 9.20 -2.42
C ASP A 50 7.99 7.90 -3.21
N ASN A 51 8.31 8.03 -4.50
CA ASN A 51 8.56 6.88 -5.38
C ASN A 51 9.68 5.96 -4.86
N SER A 52 10.62 6.48 -4.04
CA SER A 52 11.69 5.65 -3.47
C SER A 52 11.17 4.65 -2.45
N LEU A 53 10.06 4.96 -1.76
CA LEU A 53 9.37 4.02 -0.88
C LEU A 53 8.74 2.88 -1.68
N LEU A 54 8.11 3.20 -2.82
CA LEU A 54 7.53 2.21 -3.72
C LEU A 54 8.60 1.27 -4.26
N GLU A 55 9.72 1.80 -4.75
CA GLU A 55 10.84 1.01 -5.28
C GLU A 55 11.45 0.07 -4.22
N LYS A 56 11.68 0.56 -3.00
CA LYS A 56 12.36 -0.21 -1.94
C LYS A 56 11.44 -1.16 -1.19
N ARG A 57 10.21 -0.75 -0.92
CA ARG A 57 9.30 -1.40 0.04
C ARG A 57 7.94 -1.77 -0.56
N GLY A 58 7.56 -1.22 -1.70
CA GLY A 58 6.24 -1.40 -2.29
C GLY A 58 5.86 -2.87 -2.47
N ALA A 59 6.76 -3.69 -2.99
CA ALA A 59 6.52 -5.12 -3.16
C ALA A 59 6.22 -5.84 -1.83
N LEU A 60 6.98 -5.54 -0.76
CA LEU A 60 6.77 -6.12 0.58
C LEU A 60 5.42 -5.68 1.16
N ILE A 61 5.14 -4.37 1.10
CA ILE A 61 3.94 -3.76 1.65
C ILE A 61 2.68 -4.31 0.98
N ILE A 62 2.62 -4.27 -0.36
CA ILE A 62 1.48 -4.75 -1.15
C ILE A 62 1.26 -6.24 -0.93
N ARG A 63 2.32 -7.07 -1.00
CA ARG A 63 2.20 -8.51 -0.74
C ARG A 63 1.65 -8.80 0.65
N ARG A 64 2.14 -8.11 1.68
CA ARG A 64 1.67 -8.33 3.04
C ARG A 64 0.20 -7.93 3.20
N LEU A 65 -0.23 -6.83 2.59
CA LEU A 65 -1.64 -6.41 2.61
C LEU A 65 -2.55 -7.42 1.91
N CYS A 66 -2.15 -7.94 0.75
CA CYS A 66 -2.91 -8.99 0.05
C CYS A 66 -3.12 -10.24 0.94
N VAL A 67 -2.10 -10.64 1.69
CA VAL A 67 -2.21 -11.78 2.63
C VAL A 67 -3.14 -11.47 3.81
N LEU A 68 -3.14 -10.23 4.30
CA LEU A 68 -3.89 -9.85 5.50
C LEU A 68 -5.36 -9.45 5.23
N LEU A 69 -5.64 -8.89 4.05
CA LEU A 69 -6.90 -8.18 3.77
C LEU A 69 -7.66 -8.68 2.54
N ASP A 70 -7.22 -9.80 1.96
CA ASP A 70 -7.64 -10.34 0.67
C ASP A 70 -7.06 -9.59 -0.55
N ALA A 71 -6.46 -10.35 -1.46
CA ALA A 71 -5.76 -9.80 -2.62
C ALA A 71 -6.73 -9.12 -3.60
N GLU A 72 -7.89 -9.75 -3.87
CA GLU A 72 -8.88 -9.20 -4.80
C GLU A 72 -9.39 -7.85 -4.30
N ARG A 73 -9.69 -7.78 -3.00
CA ARG A 73 -10.14 -6.54 -2.35
C ARG A 73 -9.11 -5.43 -2.44
N VAL A 74 -7.83 -5.74 -2.19
CA VAL A 74 -6.72 -4.77 -2.29
C VAL A 74 -6.56 -4.27 -3.72
N TYR A 75 -6.47 -5.16 -4.71
CA TYR A 75 -6.29 -4.75 -6.10
C TYR A 75 -7.49 -3.96 -6.63
N ARG A 76 -8.72 -4.35 -6.28
CA ARG A 76 -9.92 -3.63 -6.69
C ARG A 76 -9.92 -2.20 -6.19
N GLU A 77 -9.61 -1.97 -4.91
CA GLU A 77 -9.57 -0.62 -4.34
C GLU A 77 -8.41 0.21 -4.90
N VAL A 78 -7.24 -0.39 -5.09
CA VAL A 78 -6.11 0.28 -5.76
C VAL A 78 -6.50 0.70 -7.17
N SER A 79 -7.15 -0.17 -7.95
CA SER A 79 -7.67 0.16 -9.28
C SER A 79 -8.68 1.31 -9.23
N THR A 80 -9.63 1.29 -8.29
CA THR A 80 -10.60 2.39 -8.12
C THR A 80 -9.94 3.72 -7.77
N ILE A 81 -8.84 3.70 -7.00
CA ILE A 81 -8.06 4.92 -6.70
C ILE A 81 -7.34 5.42 -7.96
N LEU A 82 -6.73 4.50 -8.71
CA LEU A 82 -5.98 4.82 -9.94
C LEU A 82 -6.89 5.28 -11.09
N GLU A 83 -8.15 4.82 -11.16
CA GLU A 83 -9.13 5.29 -12.15
C GLU A 83 -9.42 6.79 -12.02
N GLY A 84 -9.24 7.37 -10.83
CA GLY A 84 -9.35 8.80 -10.59
C GLY A 84 -8.04 9.57 -10.74
N GLU A 85 -6.93 8.89 -11.01
CA GLU A 85 -5.60 9.49 -11.04
C GLU A 85 -5.22 9.93 -12.45
N SER A 86 -4.81 11.19 -12.58
CA SER A 86 -4.43 11.78 -13.89
C SER A 86 -3.00 11.47 -14.31
N ASP A 87 -2.15 11.00 -13.38
CA ASP A 87 -0.77 10.59 -13.64
C ASP A 87 -0.72 9.15 -14.16
N LEU A 88 -0.64 9.01 -15.47
CA LEU A 88 -0.60 7.72 -16.16
C LEU A 88 0.73 6.97 -15.96
N ASP A 89 1.83 7.67 -15.67
CA ASP A 89 3.14 7.06 -15.44
C ASP A 89 3.15 6.35 -14.08
N PHE A 90 2.60 7.00 -13.05
CA PHE A 90 2.39 6.36 -11.74
C PHE A 90 1.44 5.16 -11.82
N ALA A 91 0.32 5.30 -12.54
CA ALA A 91 -0.62 4.19 -12.74
C ALA A 91 0.07 2.99 -13.43
N SER A 92 0.94 3.25 -14.41
CA SER A 92 1.75 2.22 -15.07
C SER A 92 2.69 1.51 -14.10
N ILE A 93 3.40 2.24 -13.22
CA ILE A 93 4.30 1.68 -12.21
C ILE A 93 3.51 0.82 -11.20
N MET A 94 2.38 1.31 -10.70
CA MET A 94 1.54 0.54 -9.77
C MET A 94 0.99 -0.75 -10.41
N VAL A 95 0.60 -0.70 -11.69
CA VAL A 95 0.20 -1.89 -12.45
C VAL A 95 1.39 -2.85 -12.65
N GLN A 96 2.61 -2.36 -12.82
CA GLN A 96 3.81 -3.20 -12.91
C GLN A 96 4.16 -3.87 -11.57
N VAL A 97 4.11 -3.14 -10.47
CA VAL A 97 4.31 -3.67 -9.11
C VAL A 97 3.24 -4.72 -8.76
N ALA A 98 2.00 -4.49 -9.20
CA ALA A 98 0.95 -5.49 -9.15
C ALA A 98 1.33 -6.71 -10.03
N LYS A 99 1.65 -6.56 -11.32
CA LYS A 99 1.95 -7.73 -12.20
C LYS A 99 3.01 -8.72 -11.67
N LEU A 100 3.93 -8.29 -10.81
CA LEU A 100 4.89 -9.15 -10.10
C LEU A 100 4.25 -10.23 -9.18
N TYR A 101 2.96 -10.17 -8.83
CA TYR A 101 2.29 -11.25 -8.06
C TYR A 101 1.83 -12.43 -8.92
N LYS A 102 1.71 -12.30 -10.25
CA LYS A 102 1.28 -13.41 -11.12
C LYS A 102 2.41 -14.37 -11.51
N LEU A 103 3.65 -14.13 -11.08
CA LEU A 103 4.86 -14.83 -11.55
C LEU A 103 5.75 -15.40 -10.44
N SER A 104 5.29 -15.49 -9.19
CA SER A 104 6.02 -16.13 -8.08
C SER A 104 5.14 -17.11 -7.31
#